data_AF-A0A7Y2G770-F1
#
_entry.id   AF-A0A7Y2G770-F1
#
_cell.length_a   1.000
_cell.length_b   1.000
_cell.length_c   1.000
_cell.angle_alpha   90.00
_cell.angle_beta   90.00
_cell.angle_gamma   90.00
#
_symmetry.space_group_name_H-M   'P 1'
#
loop_
_entity.id
_entity.type
_entity.pdbx_description
1 polymer ?
#
loop_
_entity_poly.entity_id
_entity_poly.type
_entity_poly.pdbx_seq_one_letter_code
_entity_poly.pdbx_strand_id
1 'polypeptide(L)' 'MDFEETRDLWKQFDKLRPMFKKGGKFEALYPLFEAKESFLFIPPNTTKRAPHVRDAMDIKRLMITVVVA' A
#
# COMPACT_ATOMS: atom_id res chain seq x y z
N MET A 1 -9.02 10.78 6.85
CA MET A 1 -7.92 11.70 6.53
C MET A 1 -8.43 12.53 5.36
N ASP A 2 -8.77 13.78 5.63
CA ASP A 2 -9.37 14.65 4.63
C ASP A 2 -8.30 15.08 3.62
N PHE A 3 -8.67 15.20 2.34
CA PHE A 3 -7.70 15.45 1.27
C PHE A 3 -6.95 16.79 1.44
N GLU A 4 -7.53 17.78 2.11
CA GLU A 4 -6.84 19.04 2.43
C GLU A 4 -5.69 18.86 3.42
N GLU A 5 -5.87 18.04 4.45
CA GLU A 5 -4.87 17.81 5.48
C GLU A 5 -3.61 17.12 4.91
N THR A 6 -3.80 16.18 3.96
CA THR A 6 -2.68 15.51 3.27
C THR A 6 -1.80 16.47 2.47
N ARG A 7 -2.38 17.55 1.93
CA ARG A 7 -1.63 18.53 1.11
C ARG A 7 -0.63 19.32 1.94
N ASP A 8 -0.99 19.65 3.17
CA ASP A 8 -0.10 20.39 4.07
C ASP A 8 0.98 19.52 4.67
N LEU A 9 0.65 18.27 5.02
CA LEU A 9 1.64 17.27 5.42
C LEU A 9 2.65 17.00 4.30
N TRP A 10 2.18 16.87 3.06
CA TRP A 10 3.06 16.62 1.91
C TRP A 10 4.08 17.75 1.69
N LYS A 11 3.67 19.01 1.83
CA LYS A 11 4.60 20.17 1.78
C LYS A 11 5.67 20.13 2.87
N GLN A 12 5.36 19.59 4.04
CA GLN A 12 6.33 19.45 5.13
C GLN A 12 7.34 18.33 4.83
N PHE A 13 6.87 17.19 4.32
CA PHE A 13 7.75 16.09 3.90
C PHE A 13 8.67 16.49 2.74
N ASP A 14 8.19 17.30 1.79
CA ASP A 14 9.00 17.79 0.67
C ASP A 14 10.18 18.65 1.10
N LYS A 15 10.02 19.43 2.17
CA LYS A 15 11.12 20.22 2.76
C LYS A 15 12.16 19.34 3.46
N LEU A 16 11.75 18.18 3.99
CA LEU A 16 12.63 17.25 4.72
C LEU A 16 13.34 16.26 3.79
N ARG A 17 12.72 15.90 2.66
CA ARG A 17 13.24 15.00 1.62
C ARG A 17 14.70 15.21 1.21
N PRO A 18 15.21 16.44 0.96
CA PRO A 18 16.60 16.64 0.51
C PRO A 18 17.66 16.21 1.52
N MET A 19 17.34 16.12 2.82
CA MET A 19 18.31 15.70 3.84
C MET A 19 18.59 14.18 3.84
N PHE A 20 17.68 13.40 3.24
CA PHE A 20 17.74 11.93 3.21
C PHE A 20 18.06 11.38 1.82
N LYS A 21 18.01 12.19 0.76
CA LYS A 21 18.41 11.77 -0.61
C LYS A 21 19.93 11.55 -0.71
N LYS A 22 20.34 10.80 -1.74
CA LYS A 22 21.75 10.48 -2.07
C LYS A 22 22.63 11.73 -2.00
N GLY A 23 23.60 11.78 -1.08
CA GLY A 23 24.45 12.94 -0.77
C GLY A 23 24.01 13.81 0.42
N GLY A 24 22.92 13.47 1.11
CA GLY A 24 22.45 14.13 2.32
C GLY A 24 23.07 13.56 3.60
N LYS A 25 23.10 14.35 4.68
CA LYS A 25 23.71 13.97 5.98
C LYS A 25 23.12 12.68 6.58
N PHE A 26 21.87 12.34 6.23
CA PHE A 26 21.15 11.19 6.76
C PHE A 26 20.80 10.16 5.67
N GLU A 27 21.61 10.05 4.61
CA GLU A 27 21.41 9.06 3.53
C GLU A 27 21.24 7.62 4.07
N ALA A 28 21.96 7.25 5.14
CA ALA A 28 21.82 5.94 5.78
C ALA A 28 20.41 5.65 6.35
N LEU A 29 19.66 6.70 6.69
CA LEU A 29 18.29 6.61 7.24
C LEU A 29 17.21 6.80 6.17
N TYR A 30 17.59 6.90 4.90
CA TYR A 30 16.67 6.98 3.77
C TYR A 30 15.58 5.88 3.77
N PRO A 31 15.88 4.58 3.97
CA PRO A 31 14.84 3.54 3.94
C PRO A 31 13.81 3.69 5.06
N LEU A 32 14.19 4.22 6.22
CA LEU A 32 13.27 4.52 7.32
C LEU A 32 12.36 5.71 7.00
N PHE A 33 12.90 6.74 6.35
CA PHE A 33 12.14 7.89 5.89
C PHE A 33 11.10 7.49 4.82
N GLU A 34 11.51 6.67 3.84
CA GLU A 34 10.64 6.18 2.77
C GLU A 34 9.53 5.26 3.28
N ALA A 35 9.82 4.37 4.24
CA ALA A 35 8.83 3.51 4.87
C ALA A 35 7.77 4.34 5.63
N LYS A 36 8.19 5.41 6.32
CA LYS A 36 7.28 6.33 7.00
C LYS A 36 6.38 7.08 6.03
N GLU A 37 6.94 7.60 4.94
CA GLU A 37 6.18 8.29 3.90
C GLU A 37 5.17 7.35 3.25
N SER A 38 5.60 6.14 2.89
CA SER A 38 4.75 5.09 2.35
C SER A 38 3.58 4.75 3.30
N PHE A 39 3.84 4.57 4.59
CA PHE A 39 2.79 4.27 5.57
C PHE A 39 1.75 5.39 5.71
N LEU A 40 2.16 6.66 5.62
CA LEU A 40 1.28 7.82 5.83
C LEU A 40 0.50 8.24 4.58
N PHE A 41 1.06 8.05 3.38
CA PHE A 41 0.50 8.60 2.15
C PHE A 41 0.04 7.56 1.13
N ILE A 42 0.32 6.26 1.31
CA ILE A 42 -0.29 5.24 0.46
C ILE A 42 -1.79 5.22 0.77
N PRO A 43 -2.67 5.53 -0.21
CA PRO A 43 -4.09 5.30 -0.01
C PRO A 43 -4.27 3.80 0.21
N PRO A 44 -5.17 3.37 1.13
CA PRO A 44 -5.57 1.98 1.22
C PRO A 44 -6.40 1.66 -0.03
N ASN A 45 -5.73 1.52 -1.18
CA ASN A 45 -6.29 0.94 -2.39
C ASN A 45 -6.50 -0.53 -2.09
N THR A 46 -7.56 -0.80 -1.34
CA THR A 46 -8.14 -2.11 -1.24
C THR A 46 -8.82 -2.39 -2.57
N THR A 47 -8.67 -3.62 -3.05
CA THR A 47 -9.35 -4.07 -4.25
C THR A 47 -10.84 -3.79 -4.08
N LYS A 48 -11.44 -2.95 -4.94
CA LYS A 48 -12.88 -2.59 -4.86
C LYS A 48 -13.82 -3.80 -4.92
N ARG A 49 -13.31 -4.93 -5.42
CA ARG A 49 -13.97 -6.23 -5.46
C ARG A 49 -13.24 -7.20 -4.54
N ALA A 50 -14.02 -8.05 -3.86
CA ALA A 50 -13.50 -9.03 -2.92
C ALA A 50 -12.32 -9.83 -3.53
N PRO A 51 -11.21 -10.03 -2.78
CA PRO A 51 -10.22 -11.02 -3.18
C PRO A 51 -10.91 -12.38 -3.31
N HIS A 52 -10.40 -13.20 -4.21
CA HIS A 52 -10.98 -14.46 -4.70
C HIS A 52 -11.02 -15.57 -3.63
N VAL A 53 -11.45 -15.27 -2.41
CA VAL A 53 -11.61 -16.22 -1.29
C VAL A 53 -12.78 -17.17 -1.55
N ARG A 54 -13.60 -16.89 -2.57
CA ARG A 54 -14.67 -17.80 -3.05
C ARG A 54 -14.18 -18.82 -4.08
N ASP A 55 -12.98 -18.71 -4.63
CA ASP A 55 -12.44 -19.65 -5.63
C ASP A 55 -12.29 -21.07 -5.07
N ALA A 56 -11.62 -21.19 -3.92
CA ALA A 56 -11.25 -22.50 -3.40
C ALA A 56 -12.49 -23.33 -3.01
N MET A 57 -13.54 -22.66 -2.52
CA MET A 57 -14.82 -23.32 -2.22
C MET A 57 -15.61 -23.67 -3.48
N ASP A 58 -15.58 -22.80 -4.50
CA ASP A 58 -16.33 -23.02 -5.73
C ASP A 58 -15.67 -24.09 -6.62
N ILE A 59 -14.34 -24.09 -6.71
CA ILE A 59 -13.55 -25.14 -7.37
C ILE A 59 -13.86 -26.51 -6.75
N LYS A 60 -13.90 -26.62 -5.42
CA LYS A 60 -14.22 -27.89 -4.76
C LYS A 60 -15.63 -28.38 -5.08
N ARG A 61 -16.60 -27.46 -5.21
CA ARG A 61 -17.99 -27.80 -5.57
C ARG A 61 -18.09 -28.22 -7.03
N LEU A 62 -17.46 -27.49 -7.95
CA LEU A 62 -17.39 -27.84 -9.37
C LEU A 62 -16.73 -29.21 -9.58
N MET A 63 -15.66 -29.52 -8.84
CA MET A 63 -15.02 -30.85 -8.89
C MET A 63 -15.97 -31.98 -8.49
N ILE A 64 -16.88 -31.76 -7.54
CA ILE A 64 -17.86 -32.77 -7.13
C ILE A 64 -18.96 -32.93 -8.18
N THR A 65 -19.44 -31.84 -8.78
CA THR A 65 -20.47 -31.90 -9.82
C THR A 65 -20.03 -32.75 -11.01
N VAL A 66 -18.74 -32.71 -11.39
CA VAL A 66 -18.16 -33.53 -12.46
C VAL A 66 -18.13 -35.03 -12.11
N VAL A 67 -17.98 -35.37 -10.84
CA VAL A 67 -17.94 -36.78 -10.38
C VAL A 67 -19.35 -37.38 -10.28
N VAL A 68 -20.36 -36.54 -10.03
CA VAL A 68 -21.77 -36.96 -9.86
C VAL A 68 -22.53 -37.05 -11.18
N ALA A 69 -22.17 -36.23 -12.17
CA ALA A 69 -22.72 -36.26 -13.53
C ALA A 69 -22.21 -37.46 -14.33
#